data_AF-A0A2P4ZDI6-F1
#
_entry.id   AF-A0A2P4ZDI6-F1
#
_cell.length_a   1.000
_cell.length_b   1.000
_cell.length_c   1.000
_cell.angle_alpha   90.00
_cell.angle_beta   90.00
_cell.angle_gamma   90.00
#
_symmetry.space_group_name_H-M   'P 1'
#
loop_
_entity.id
_entity.type
_entity.pdbx_description
1 polymer ?
#
loop_
_entity_poly.entity_id
_entity_poly.type
_entity_poly.pdbx_seq_one_letter_code
_entity_poly.pdbx_strand_id
1 'polypeptide(L)'
;MQDYSKRRLTYETDKFPAISALAKLISEENPGQEYLAGLWKSDLHRGLLWSPFPKRNVQDVLEPCSHGYRFKHVSQEYIAPSWSWASCPGPVNWLGEINGRLPADSAFFPEYRLLNAEVVAADRTNLYGRVSSACLELEAKLLRVPLGGDGKAKVVKNADTEKTYTFGFLYLNTTHAFLSPSDEYVANFSLDWDSPSLGISDSANEPVEQMWMMLTSSIQHKKPLENQSRGFAPGENCLGLLLLPTENEREFIKVGIWLYHLYKHQGKRQWEGIQPQSIRIV
;
A
#
# COMPACT_ATOMS: atom_id res chain seq x y z
N MET A 1 12.04 2.53 -10.70
CA MET A 1 10.59 2.28 -10.89
C MET A 1 9.76 3.57 -10.88
N GLN A 2 9.87 4.41 -9.83
CA GLN A 2 9.12 5.67 -9.71
C GLN A 2 9.18 6.59 -10.94
N ASP A 3 10.37 6.92 -11.46
CA ASP A 3 10.47 7.78 -12.65
C ASP A 3 9.98 7.12 -13.93
N TYR A 4 10.09 5.79 -14.02
CA TYR A 4 9.55 5.05 -15.15
C TYR A 4 8.01 5.05 -15.14
N SER A 5 7.37 4.96 -13.98
CA SER A 5 5.90 5.00 -13.86
C SER A 5 5.26 6.30 -14.38
N LYS A 6 6.04 7.39 -14.51
CA LYS A 6 5.60 8.67 -15.07
C LYS A 6 5.53 8.67 -16.60
N ARG A 7 6.11 7.66 -17.26
CA ARG A 7 6.15 7.58 -18.73
C ARG A 7 4.76 7.21 -19.26
N ARG A 8 4.38 7.82 -20.38
CA ARG A 8 3.16 7.45 -21.12
C ARG A 8 3.51 6.28 -22.04
N LEU A 9 2.98 5.11 -21.74
CA LEU A 9 3.14 3.94 -22.59
C LEU A 9 2.01 3.91 -23.63
N THR A 10 2.34 3.47 -24.85
CA THR A 10 1.32 3.18 -25.87
C THR A 10 0.52 1.94 -25.49
N TYR A 11 1.19 0.95 -24.88
CA TYR A 11 0.60 -0.28 -24.39
C TYR A 11 0.99 -0.49 -22.92
N GLU A 12 0.00 -0.54 -22.03
CA GLU A 12 0.22 -0.80 -20.59
C GLU A 12 0.89 -2.16 -20.33
N THR A 13 0.71 -3.10 -21.26
CA THR A 13 1.30 -4.44 -21.20
C THR A 13 2.82 -4.46 -21.37
N ASP A 14 3.43 -3.32 -21.76
CA ASP A 14 4.87 -3.18 -21.94
C ASP A 14 5.60 -2.71 -20.67
N LYS A 15 4.91 -2.49 -19.56
CA LYS A 15 5.53 -2.02 -18.30
C LYS A 15 6.69 -2.87 -17.81
N PHE A 16 6.49 -4.19 -17.71
CA PHE A 16 7.57 -5.10 -17.31
C PHE A 16 8.56 -5.37 -18.45
N PRO A 17 8.12 -5.70 -19.69
CA PRO A 17 9.05 -5.87 -20.82
C PRO A 17 10.05 -4.73 -20.98
N ALA A 18 9.61 -3.47 -20.90
CA ALA A 18 10.47 -2.30 -21.10
C ALA A 18 11.55 -2.10 -20.02
N ILE A 19 11.40 -2.73 -18.84
CA ILE A 19 12.39 -2.69 -17.75
C ILE A 19 13.04 -4.05 -17.49
N SER A 20 12.65 -5.09 -18.23
CA SER A 20 13.04 -6.47 -17.98
C SER A 20 14.55 -6.69 -18.07
N ALA A 21 15.23 -6.03 -19.02
CA ALA A 21 16.69 -6.09 -19.14
C ALA A 21 17.40 -5.51 -17.92
N LEU A 22 16.88 -4.40 -17.36
CA LEU A 22 17.43 -3.79 -16.14
C LEU A 22 17.16 -4.65 -14.92
N ALA A 23 15.94 -5.19 -14.78
CA ALA A 23 15.60 -6.10 -13.69
C ALA A 23 16.48 -7.37 -13.74
N LYS A 24 16.71 -7.93 -14.93
CA LYS A 24 17.62 -9.05 -15.13
C LYS A 24 19.03 -8.71 -14.67
N LEU A 25 19.59 -7.59 -15.13
CA LEU A 25 20.93 -7.15 -14.76
C LEU A 25 21.08 -6.99 -13.24
N ILE A 26 20.12 -6.33 -12.57
CA ILE A 26 20.16 -6.15 -11.12
C ILE A 26 20.12 -7.49 -10.39
N SER A 27 19.30 -8.44 -10.84
CA SER A 27 19.23 -9.77 -10.23
C SER A 27 20.52 -10.56 -10.43
N GLU A 28 21.16 -10.46 -11.61
CA GLU A 28 22.45 -11.09 -11.91
C GLU A 28 23.59 -10.49 -11.07
N GLU A 29 23.59 -9.17 -10.86
CA GLU A 29 24.59 -8.48 -10.03
C GLU A 29 24.39 -8.67 -8.51
N ASN A 30 23.19 -9.08 -8.09
CA ASN A 30 22.85 -9.27 -6.68
C ASN A 30 22.32 -10.69 -6.42
N PRO A 31 23.21 -11.70 -6.35
CA PRO A 31 22.83 -13.09 -6.12
C PRO A 31 21.93 -13.23 -4.88
N GLY A 32 20.78 -13.90 -5.05
CA GLY A 32 19.78 -14.07 -3.99
C GLY A 32 18.66 -13.03 -4.00
N GLN A 33 18.73 -12.02 -4.86
CA GLN A 33 17.60 -11.12 -5.12
C GLN A 33 16.59 -11.78 -6.05
N GLU A 34 15.36 -11.92 -5.56
CA GLU A 34 14.22 -12.39 -6.37
C GLU A 34 13.37 -11.20 -6.81
N TYR A 35 13.12 -11.12 -8.12
CA TYR A 35 12.26 -10.11 -8.72
C TYR A 35 10.81 -10.60 -8.73
N LEU A 36 9.94 -9.88 -8.01
CA LEU A 36 8.55 -10.21 -7.79
C LEU A 36 7.65 -9.19 -8.48
N ALA A 37 7.30 -9.44 -9.74
CA ALA A 37 6.37 -8.63 -10.55
C ALA A 37 6.53 -7.11 -10.34
N GLY A 38 7.75 -6.57 -10.50
CA GLY A 38 8.01 -5.14 -10.31
C GLY A 38 8.67 -4.75 -8.99
N LEU A 39 8.74 -5.66 -8.01
CA LEU A 39 9.30 -5.45 -6.68
C LEU A 39 10.47 -6.40 -6.40
N TRP A 40 11.25 -6.12 -5.35
CA TRP A 40 12.35 -6.97 -4.91
C TRP A 40 12.00 -7.65 -3.60
N LYS A 41 12.21 -8.97 -3.52
CA LYS A 41 11.91 -9.76 -2.32
C LYS A 41 12.61 -9.23 -1.07
N SER A 42 13.87 -8.78 -1.20
CA SER A 42 14.65 -8.28 -0.05
C SER A 42 14.09 -7.01 0.58
N ASP A 43 13.34 -6.23 -0.18
CA ASP A 43 12.76 -4.95 0.27
C ASP A 43 11.24 -4.92 0.08
N LEU A 44 10.61 -6.10 0.02
CA LEU A 44 9.21 -6.24 -0.36
C LEU A 44 8.29 -5.44 0.56
N HIS A 45 8.54 -5.44 1.88
CA HIS A 45 7.76 -4.68 2.84
C HIS A 45 7.68 -3.17 2.54
N ARG A 46 8.74 -2.56 2.01
CA ARG A 46 8.75 -1.17 1.55
C ARG A 46 8.25 -1.04 0.12
N GLY A 47 8.62 -2.00 -0.73
CA GLY A 47 8.18 -2.11 -2.11
C GLY A 47 6.65 -2.17 -2.26
N LEU A 48 5.94 -2.75 -1.31
CA LEU A 48 4.46 -2.83 -1.29
C LEU A 48 3.78 -1.49 -0.97
N LEU A 49 4.50 -0.54 -0.36
CA LEU A 49 3.94 0.71 0.18
C LEU A 49 3.99 1.85 -0.83
N TRP A 50 3.59 1.55 -2.07
CA TRP A 50 3.39 2.54 -3.11
C TRP A 50 1.94 3.04 -3.14
N SER A 51 1.75 4.27 -3.62
CA SER A 51 0.44 4.87 -3.87
C SER A 51 0.43 5.66 -5.19
N PRO A 52 -0.70 5.69 -5.93
CA PRO A 52 -0.87 6.52 -7.12
C PRO A 52 -0.69 8.02 -6.87
N PHE A 53 -0.10 8.73 -7.84
CA PHE A 53 0.02 10.17 -7.82
C PHE A 53 -0.07 10.78 -9.23
N PRO A 54 -1.13 11.54 -9.56
CA PRO A 54 -2.29 11.88 -8.72
C PRO A 54 -3.23 10.67 -8.49
N LYS A 55 -4.19 10.81 -7.57
CA LYS A 55 -5.25 9.81 -7.33
C LYS A 55 -6.21 9.73 -8.54
N ARG A 56 -6.88 8.59 -8.71
CA ARG A 56 -7.84 8.29 -9.80
C ARG A 56 -9.25 8.14 -9.26
N ASN A 57 -10.33 8.31 -10.02
CA ASN A 57 -11.68 8.10 -9.47
C ASN A 57 -11.88 6.62 -9.10
N VAL A 58 -12.73 6.33 -8.11
CA VAL A 58 -13.01 4.93 -7.71
C VAL A 58 -13.51 4.08 -8.87
N GLN A 59 -14.34 4.64 -9.78
CA GLN A 59 -14.85 3.94 -10.98
C GLN A 59 -13.77 3.61 -12.03
N ASP A 60 -12.58 4.24 -11.92
CA ASP A 60 -11.42 3.95 -12.77
C ASP A 60 -10.55 2.83 -12.20
N VAL A 61 -10.74 2.49 -10.92
CA VAL A 61 -9.88 1.56 -10.18
C VAL A 61 -10.62 0.29 -9.79
N LEU A 62 -11.88 0.40 -9.39
CA LEU A 62 -12.69 -0.70 -8.90
C LEU A 62 -13.96 -0.87 -9.74
N GLU A 63 -14.41 -2.12 -9.81
CA GLU A 63 -15.70 -2.49 -10.37
C GLU A 63 -16.51 -3.30 -9.35
N PRO A 64 -17.83 -3.04 -9.20
CA PRO A 64 -18.69 -3.86 -8.36
C PRO A 64 -18.80 -5.29 -8.87
N CYS A 65 -18.89 -6.26 -7.96
CA CYS A 65 -19.16 -7.65 -8.26
C CYS A 65 -20.16 -8.25 -7.26
N SER A 66 -20.61 -9.48 -7.49
CA SER A 66 -21.62 -10.16 -6.63
C SER A 66 -21.20 -10.29 -5.17
N HIS A 67 -19.90 -10.26 -4.89
CA HIS A 67 -19.33 -10.44 -3.55
C HIS A 67 -18.61 -9.18 -3.02
N GLY A 68 -18.87 -8.00 -3.60
CA GLY A 68 -18.27 -6.74 -3.20
C GLY A 68 -17.59 -6.01 -4.35
N TYR A 69 -16.27 -5.93 -4.31
CA TYR A 69 -15.46 -5.16 -5.26
C TYR A 69 -14.25 -5.95 -5.74
N ARG A 70 -13.87 -5.73 -7.01
CA ARG A 70 -12.61 -6.22 -7.59
C ARG A 70 -11.87 -5.09 -8.31
N PHE A 71 -10.57 -5.27 -8.57
CA PHE A 71 -9.80 -4.35 -9.40
C PHE A 71 -10.35 -4.34 -10.82
N LYS A 72 -10.60 -3.14 -11.33
CA LYS A 72 -11.01 -2.95 -12.72
C LYS A 72 -9.81 -3.20 -13.63
N HIS A 73 -9.94 -4.19 -14.51
CA HIS A 73 -8.99 -4.41 -15.58
C HIS A 73 -9.19 -3.34 -16.65
N VAL A 74 -8.40 -2.26 -16.61
CA VAL A 74 -8.47 -1.13 -17.55
C VAL A 74 -8.10 -1.58 -18.98
N SER A 75 -7.26 -2.61 -19.10
CA SER A 75 -6.99 -3.34 -20.33
C SER A 75 -7.76 -4.67 -20.36
N GLN A 76 -8.12 -5.15 -21.55
CA GLN A 76 -8.64 -6.51 -21.75
C GLN A 76 -7.62 -7.59 -21.33
N GLU A 77 -6.34 -7.23 -21.23
CA GLU A 77 -5.25 -8.12 -20.84
C GLU A 77 -4.82 -7.86 -19.38
N TYR A 78 -4.48 -8.93 -18.66
CA TYR A 78 -3.86 -8.83 -17.34
C TYR A 78 -2.45 -8.23 -17.44
N ILE A 79 -2.15 -7.26 -16.57
CA ILE A 79 -0.86 -6.54 -16.56
C ILE A 79 0.03 -6.99 -15.40
N ALA A 80 -0.54 -6.96 -14.19
CA ALA A 80 0.19 -7.13 -12.94
C ALA A 80 -0.80 -7.40 -11.78
N PRO A 81 -0.35 -8.03 -10.69
CA PRO A 81 -1.16 -8.24 -9.49
C PRO A 81 -1.43 -6.92 -8.76
N SER A 82 -2.47 -6.85 -7.92
CA SER A 82 -2.90 -5.58 -7.28
C SER A 82 -1.83 -4.95 -6.38
N TRP A 83 -0.95 -5.78 -5.80
CA TRP A 83 0.14 -5.34 -4.93
C TRP A 83 1.35 -4.81 -5.70
N SER A 84 1.43 -5.03 -7.02
CA SER A 84 2.47 -4.48 -7.88
C SER A 84 2.13 -3.05 -8.30
N TRP A 85 3.12 -2.17 -8.29
CA TRP A 85 2.97 -0.81 -8.80
C TRP A 85 2.55 -0.76 -10.28
N ALA A 86 2.88 -1.80 -11.06
CA ALA A 86 2.55 -1.86 -12.47
C ALA A 86 1.05 -2.04 -12.73
N SER A 87 0.28 -2.46 -11.71
CA SER A 87 -1.19 -2.47 -11.76
C SER A 87 -1.79 -1.08 -11.88
N CYS A 88 -1.05 -0.03 -11.48
CA CYS A 88 -1.47 1.35 -11.62
C CYS A 88 -1.07 1.88 -13.02
N PRO A 89 -2.02 2.29 -13.89
CA PRO A 89 -1.75 2.84 -15.24
C PRO A 89 -1.03 4.19 -15.22
N GLY A 90 -1.01 4.87 -14.07
CA GLY A 90 -0.39 6.18 -13.91
C GLY A 90 0.86 6.17 -13.01
N PRO A 91 1.42 7.35 -12.76
CA PRO A 91 2.57 7.49 -11.88
C PRO A 91 2.25 7.02 -10.46
N VAL A 92 3.25 6.43 -9.82
CA VAL A 92 3.19 6.02 -8.42
C VAL A 92 4.32 6.67 -7.64
N ASN A 93 4.13 6.81 -6.34
CA ASN A 93 5.16 7.19 -5.40
C ASN A 93 5.32 6.08 -4.36
N TRP A 94 6.55 5.80 -3.96
CA TRP A 94 6.83 5.00 -2.77
C TRP A 94 7.04 5.92 -1.57
N LEU A 95 6.94 5.33 -0.40
CA LEU A 95 7.67 5.80 0.77
C LEU A 95 9.16 5.86 0.45
N GLY A 96 9.61 7.00 -0.03
CA GLY A 96 11.03 7.16 -0.31
C GLY A 96 11.84 7.16 0.97
N GLU A 97 13.10 6.75 0.85
CA GLU A 97 14.18 7.37 1.60
C GLU A 97 14.33 8.80 1.05
N ILE A 98 13.44 9.70 1.45
CA ILE A 98 13.31 10.97 0.74
C ILE A 98 14.40 11.93 1.20
N ASN A 99 15.35 12.20 0.29
CA ASN A 99 16.25 13.36 0.33
C ASN A 99 17.08 13.48 1.62
N GLY A 100 17.51 12.38 2.23
CA GLY A 100 18.33 12.40 3.45
C GLY A 100 17.62 13.00 4.66
N ARG A 101 16.28 12.99 4.67
CA ARG A 101 15.49 13.62 5.73
C ARG A 101 14.96 12.64 6.78
N LEU A 102 14.81 11.35 6.47
CA LEU A 102 14.72 10.36 7.56
C LEU A 102 16.03 10.44 8.34
N PRO A 103 15.98 10.41 9.68
CA PRO A 103 17.18 10.26 10.48
C PRO A 103 18.03 9.12 9.91
N ALA A 104 19.33 9.34 9.73
CA ALA A 104 20.24 8.32 9.17
C ALA A 104 20.25 7.01 9.98
N ASP A 105 19.66 7.03 11.17
CA ASP A 105 19.49 5.94 12.12
C ASP A 105 18.06 5.37 12.16
N SER A 106 17.16 5.76 11.24
CA SER A 106 15.87 5.11 11.04
C SER A 106 16.05 3.74 10.39
N ALA A 107 15.42 2.71 10.97
CA ALA A 107 15.41 1.36 10.42
C ALA A 107 13.97 0.91 10.17
N PHE A 108 13.73 0.33 9.00
CA PHE A 108 12.48 -0.33 8.66
C PHE A 108 12.55 -1.82 8.99
N PHE A 109 11.45 -2.37 9.49
CA PHE A 109 11.33 -3.78 9.82
C PHE A 109 10.09 -4.36 9.15
N PRO A 110 10.20 -5.53 8.47
CA PRO A 110 9.03 -6.24 7.99
C PRO A 110 8.21 -6.76 9.18
N GLU A 111 6.91 -6.55 9.14
CA GLU A 111 5.97 -6.97 10.20
C GLU A 111 5.07 -8.15 9.76
N TYR A 112 5.54 -8.89 8.75
CA TYR A 112 4.92 -10.10 8.22
C TYR A 112 6.00 -11.14 7.89
N ARG A 113 5.58 -12.39 7.75
CA ARG A 113 6.41 -13.47 7.23
C ARG A 113 5.94 -13.87 5.84
N LEU A 114 6.82 -13.78 4.85
CA LEU A 114 6.56 -14.28 3.50
C LEU A 114 6.59 -15.81 3.51
N LEU A 115 5.46 -16.44 3.19
CA LEU A 115 5.34 -17.90 3.09
C LEU A 115 5.71 -18.39 1.70
N ASN A 116 5.15 -17.74 0.69
CA ASN A 116 5.38 -18.04 -0.72
C ASN A 116 5.20 -16.78 -1.57
N ALA A 117 5.91 -16.72 -2.70
CA ALA A 117 5.70 -15.71 -3.73
C ALA A 117 5.72 -16.43 -5.08
N GLU A 118 4.57 -16.44 -5.75
CA GLU A 118 4.44 -17.04 -7.07
C GLU A 118 4.38 -15.93 -8.11
N VAL A 119 5.23 -16.01 -9.13
CA VAL A 119 5.18 -15.14 -10.31
C VAL A 119 5.28 -16.01 -11.55
N VAL A 120 4.21 -16.03 -12.34
CA VAL A 120 4.16 -16.80 -13.58
C VAL A 120 4.43 -15.85 -14.74
N ALA A 121 5.57 -16.04 -15.40
CA ALA A 121 5.91 -15.28 -16.60
C ALA A 121 4.98 -15.68 -17.76
N ALA A 122 4.47 -14.70 -18.49
CA ALA A 122 3.70 -14.92 -19.71
C ALA A 122 4.59 -15.47 -20.85
N ASP A 123 5.89 -15.14 -20.82
CA ASP A 123 6.91 -15.66 -21.74
C ASP A 123 8.07 -16.25 -20.93
N ARG A 124 8.31 -17.56 -21.12
CA ARG A 124 9.38 -18.29 -20.43
C ARG A 124 10.78 -17.84 -20.82
N THR A 125 10.94 -17.15 -21.96
CA THR A 125 12.23 -16.59 -22.38
C THR A 125 12.54 -15.25 -21.72
N ASN A 126 11.53 -14.59 -21.13
CA ASN A 126 11.69 -13.34 -20.41
C ASN A 126 10.99 -13.38 -19.03
N LEU A 127 11.68 -13.99 -18.06
CA LEU A 127 11.20 -14.14 -16.68
C LEU A 127 10.99 -12.79 -15.94
N TYR A 128 11.56 -11.70 -16.45
CA TYR A 128 11.44 -10.35 -15.89
C TYR A 128 10.45 -9.47 -16.68
N GLY A 129 9.82 -10.04 -17.71
CA GLY A 129 8.89 -9.37 -18.59
C GLY A 129 7.44 -9.50 -18.13
N ARG A 130 6.53 -9.65 -19.10
CA ARG A 130 5.09 -9.76 -18.83
C ARG A 130 4.81 -10.97 -17.94
N VAL A 131 3.87 -10.81 -17.01
CA VAL A 131 3.38 -11.87 -16.13
C VAL A 131 1.95 -12.26 -16.52
N SER A 132 1.59 -13.53 -16.37
CA SER A 132 0.22 -14.02 -16.59
C SER A 132 -0.57 -14.15 -15.29
N SER A 133 0.12 -14.36 -14.16
CA SER A 133 -0.42 -14.31 -12.81
C SER A 133 0.71 -14.09 -11.81
N ALA A 134 0.37 -13.57 -10.63
CA ALA A 134 1.29 -13.51 -9.51
C ALA A 134 0.52 -13.41 -8.20
N CYS A 135 1.03 -14.00 -7.13
CA CYS A 135 0.44 -13.89 -5.80
C CYS A 135 1.49 -13.92 -4.69
N LEU A 136 1.15 -13.31 -3.56
CA LEU A 136 1.95 -13.36 -2.34
C LEU A 136 1.15 -14.08 -1.26
N GLU A 137 1.74 -15.09 -0.65
CA GLU A 137 1.20 -15.74 0.55
C GLU A 137 1.98 -15.27 1.75
N LEU A 138 1.29 -14.63 2.69
CA LEU A 138 1.88 -13.95 3.84
C LEU A 138 1.24 -14.47 5.12
N GLU A 139 2.02 -14.58 6.18
CA GLU A 139 1.51 -14.62 7.54
C GLU A 139 1.64 -13.23 8.14
N ALA A 140 0.51 -12.57 8.37
CA ALA A 140 0.46 -11.16 8.75
C ALA A 140 -0.66 -10.88 9.76
N LYS A 141 -0.48 -9.81 10.55
CA LYS A 141 -1.55 -9.32 11.43
C LYS A 141 -2.55 -8.51 10.64
N LEU A 142 -3.83 -8.79 10.88
CA LEU A 142 -4.96 -8.12 10.23
C LEU A 142 -5.91 -7.53 11.26
N LEU A 143 -6.42 -6.35 10.95
CA LEU A 143 -7.50 -5.69 11.66
C LEU A 143 -8.57 -5.26 10.66
N ARG A 144 -9.84 -5.45 11.01
CA ARG A 144 -10.90 -4.76 10.27
C ARG A 144 -10.83 -3.27 10.54
N VAL A 145 -11.20 -2.47 9.55
CA VAL A 145 -11.45 -1.05 9.78
C VAL A 145 -12.50 -0.90 10.90
N PRO A 146 -12.31 0.01 11.88
CA PRO A 146 -13.27 0.19 12.96
C PRO A 146 -14.63 0.66 12.44
N LEU A 147 -15.68 -0.09 12.79
CA LEU A 147 -17.07 0.21 12.42
C LEU A 147 -17.86 0.68 13.64
N GLY A 148 -18.68 1.71 13.44
CA GLY A 148 -19.66 2.18 14.41
C GLY A 148 -20.80 1.17 14.63
N GLY A 149 -21.68 1.46 15.58
CA GLY A 149 -22.87 0.64 15.84
C GLY A 149 -23.88 0.59 14.68
N ASP A 150 -23.76 1.51 13.73
CA ASP A 150 -24.50 1.57 12.47
C ASP A 150 -23.84 0.76 11.34
N GLY A 151 -22.70 0.10 11.62
CA GLY A 151 -21.94 -0.68 10.65
C GLY A 151 -21.10 0.16 9.69
N LYS A 152 -21.00 1.48 9.88
CA LYS A 152 -20.24 2.39 9.01
C LYS A 152 -18.88 2.72 9.60
N ALA A 153 -17.89 2.93 8.73
CA ALA A 153 -16.59 3.43 9.17
C ALA A 153 -16.68 4.94 9.44
N LYS A 154 -16.15 5.39 10.59
CA LYS A 154 -15.99 6.82 10.85
C LYS A 154 -14.71 7.33 10.18
N VAL A 155 -14.86 8.18 9.18
CA VAL A 155 -13.74 8.76 8.41
C VAL A 155 -13.81 10.27 8.47
N VAL A 156 -12.66 10.91 8.67
CA VAL A 156 -12.53 12.36 8.59
C VAL A 156 -11.53 12.76 7.54
N LYS A 157 -11.86 13.78 6.74
CA LYS A 157 -10.90 14.44 5.86
C LYS A 157 -9.94 15.26 6.71
N ASN A 158 -8.65 15.14 6.44
CA ASN A 158 -7.66 15.90 7.19
C ASN A 158 -7.75 17.38 6.77
N ALA A 159 -8.18 18.27 7.68
CA ALA A 159 -8.44 19.69 7.41
C ALA A 159 -7.21 20.45 6.88
N ASP A 160 -6.02 19.91 7.12
CA ASP A 160 -4.77 20.49 6.64
C ASP A 160 -4.50 20.23 5.15
N THR A 161 -5.37 19.55 4.38
CA THR A 161 -5.07 19.23 2.96
C THR A 161 -4.77 20.43 2.03
N GLU A 162 -5.12 21.68 2.37
CA GLU A 162 -4.68 22.88 1.61
C GLU A 162 -3.29 23.38 2.03
N LYS A 163 -2.89 23.15 3.28
CA LYS A 163 -1.51 23.29 3.69
C LYS A 163 -0.88 21.94 3.46
N THR A 164 -0.29 21.75 2.29
CA THR A 164 0.61 20.62 2.04
C THR A 164 1.72 20.64 3.09
N TYR A 165 1.44 20.17 4.31
CA TYR A 165 2.40 19.58 5.18
C TYR A 165 2.78 18.34 4.40
N THR A 166 3.74 18.53 3.52
CA THR A 166 4.92 17.69 3.46
C THR A 166 5.09 17.14 4.88
N PHE A 167 4.48 15.98 5.18
CA PHE A 167 4.91 15.15 6.30
C PHE A 167 6.36 14.90 5.94
N GLY A 168 7.27 15.71 6.49
CA GLY A 168 8.47 16.27 5.82
C GLY A 168 9.52 15.29 5.29
N PHE A 169 9.16 14.00 5.30
CA PHE A 169 9.99 12.83 5.19
C PHE A 169 9.33 11.68 4.40
N LEU A 170 7.98 11.61 4.29
CA LEU A 170 7.29 10.41 3.74
C LEU A 170 6.52 10.66 2.42
N TYR A 171 6.23 11.91 2.04
CA TYR A 171 5.51 12.31 0.80
C TYR A 171 4.28 11.45 0.44
N LEU A 172 3.63 10.85 1.44
CA LEU A 172 2.34 10.20 1.27
C LEU A 172 1.25 11.23 1.51
N ASN A 173 0.43 11.46 0.51
CA ASN A 173 -0.73 12.34 0.63
C ASN A 173 -1.88 11.57 1.29
N THR A 174 -1.79 11.34 2.60
CA THR A 174 -2.92 10.81 3.37
C THR A 174 -3.95 11.90 3.56
N THR A 175 -5.04 11.80 2.81
CA THR A 175 -6.12 12.79 2.79
C THR A 175 -7.17 12.53 3.87
N HIS A 176 -7.19 11.33 4.44
CA HIS A 176 -8.22 10.86 5.38
C HIS A 176 -7.62 10.15 6.58
N ALA A 177 -8.40 10.07 7.66
CA ALA A 177 -8.09 9.28 8.84
C ALA A 177 -9.31 8.45 9.27
N PHE A 178 -9.06 7.22 9.72
CA PHE A 178 -10.03 6.39 10.42
C PHE A 178 -10.15 6.84 11.88
N LEU A 179 -11.38 6.85 12.38
CA LEU A 179 -11.70 7.03 13.79
C LEU A 179 -12.35 5.76 14.35
N SER A 180 -12.16 5.53 15.65
CA SER A 180 -12.89 4.51 16.39
C SER A 180 -14.36 4.92 16.56
N PRO A 181 -15.25 4.01 16.99
CA PRO A 181 -16.62 4.36 17.34
C PRO A 181 -16.73 5.45 18.41
N SER A 182 -15.73 5.55 19.30
CA SER A 182 -15.58 6.57 20.35
C SER A 182 -14.92 7.88 19.88
N ASP A 183 -14.78 8.07 18.56
CA ASP A 183 -14.15 9.25 17.93
C ASP A 183 -12.65 9.41 18.25
N GLU A 184 -11.99 8.31 18.64
CA GLU A 184 -10.54 8.29 18.85
C GLU A 184 -9.81 8.03 17.53
N TYR A 185 -8.64 8.63 17.37
CA TYR A 185 -7.82 8.45 16.17
C TYR A 185 -7.32 7.02 16.03
N VAL A 186 -7.47 6.44 14.84
CA VAL A 186 -6.95 5.09 14.51
C VAL A 186 -5.73 5.21 13.59
N ALA A 187 -5.91 5.56 12.32
CA ALA A 187 -4.81 5.64 11.36
C ALA A 187 -5.12 6.64 10.24
N ASN A 188 -4.08 7.28 9.71
CA ASN A 188 -4.16 8.02 8.47
C ASN A 188 -4.13 7.02 7.32
N PHE A 189 -4.81 7.32 6.22
CA PHE A 189 -4.76 6.46 5.05
C PHE A 189 -4.84 7.22 3.74
N SER A 190 -4.40 6.53 2.70
CA SER A 190 -4.60 6.91 1.31
C SER A 190 -5.06 5.71 0.53
N LEU A 191 -6.20 5.84 -0.12
CA LEU A 191 -6.68 4.89 -1.10
C LEU A 191 -5.92 5.09 -2.43
N ASP A 192 -5.88 4.03 -3.22
CA ASP A 192 -5.35 4.07 -4.59
C ASP A 192 -6.29 4.81 -5.56
N TRP A 193 -7.46 5.22 -5.07
CA TRP A 193 -8.40 6.11 -5.72
C TRP A 193 -8.72 7.34 -4.85
N ASP A 194 -9.31 8.34 -5.49
CA ASP A 194 -9.95 9.46 -4.87
C ASP A 194 -11.40 9.10 -4.54
N SER A 195 -11.82 9.47 -3.34
CA SER A 195 -13.20 9.36 -2.90
C SER A 195 -13.62 10.70 -2.28
N PRO A 196 -14.23 11.58 -3.09
CA PRO A 196 -14.82 12.82 -2.59
C PRO A 196 -16.04 12.57 -1.70
N SER A 197 -16.67 11.39 -1.83
CA SER A 197 -17.92 11.00 -1.15
C SER A 197 -17.73 10.50 0.28
N LEU A 198 -16.51 10.10 0.67
CA LEU A 198 -16.10 9.68 2.02
C LEU A 198 -16.42 10.68 3.15
N GLY A 199 -16.88 11.89 2.83
CA GLY A 199 -17.29 12.90 3.81
C GLY A 199 -18.56 13.69 3.48
N ILE A 200 -19.31 13.37 2.41
CA ILE A 200 -20.51 14.16 2.01
C ILE A 200 -21.70 13.30 1.52
N SER A 201 -21.59 11.98 1.33
CA SER A 201 -22.68 11.21 0.70
C SER A 201 -23.24 10.06 1.54
N ASP A 202 -24.58 9.96 1.58
CA ASP A 202 -25.36 8.78 2.01
C ASP A 202 -25.20 7.55 1.08
N SER A 203 -24.25 7.55 0.14
CA SER A 203 -24.06 6.42 -0.77
C SER A 203 -23.52 5.21 0.00
N ALA A 204 -24.40 4.23 0.23
CA ALA A 204 -24.15 2.94 0.87
C ALA A 204 -23.20 1.99 0.09
N ASN A 205 -22.37 2.50 -0.81
CA ASN A 205 -21.63 1.69 -1.79
C ASN A 205 -20.11 1.84 -1.71
N GLU A 206 -19.50 2.60 -0.81
CA GLU A 206 -18.03 2.60 -0.75
C GLU A 206 -17.49 1.30 -0.12
N PRO A 207 -16.39 0.73 -0.62
CA PRO A 207 -15.86 -0.54 -0.10
C PRO A 207 -15.19 -0.43 1.27
N VAL A 208 -15.28 0.73 1.93
CA VAL A 208 -14.45 1.11 3.07
C VAL A 208 -14.75 0.22 4.28
N GLU A 209 -16.02 -0.11 4.49
CA GLU A 209 -16.50 -0.98 5.55
C GLU A 209 -16.02 -2.44 5.41
N GLN A 210 -15.62 -2.85 4.20
CA GLN A 210 -15.11 -4.19 3.91
C GLN A 210 -13.59 -4.26 4.03
N MET A 211 -12.91 -3.12 4.22
CA MET A 211 -11.46 -3.07 4.22
C MET A 211 -10.84 -3.68 5.48
N TRP A 212 -9.67 -4.25 5.27
CA TRP A 212 -8.77 -4.72 6.30
C TRP A 212 -7.49 -3.90 6.28
N MET A 213 -7.02 -3.55 7.47
CA MET A 213 -5.69 -3.04 7.70
C MET A 213 -4.76 -4.23 7.92
N MET A 214 -3.73 -4.34 7.10
CA MET A 214 -2.62 -5.28 7.29
C MET A 214 -1.41 -4.53 7.81
N LEU A 215 -0.78 -5.02 8.88
CA LEU A 215 0.52 -4.52 9.31
C LEU A 215 1.62 -5.05 8.38
N THR A 216 2.35 -4.14 7.73
CA THR A 216 3.33 -4.51 6.69
C THR A 216 4.76 -4.14 7.08
N SER A 217 4.93 -2.97 7.69
CA SER A 217 6.24 -2.46 8.09
C SER A 217 6.13 -1.65 9.37
N SER A 218 7.22 -1.60 10.13
CA SER A 218 7.41 -0.65 11.20
C SER A 218 8.72 0.12 11.03
N ILE A 219 8.77 1.33 11.57
CA ILE A 219 9.92 2.23 11.52
C ILE A 219 10.34 2.52 12.96
N GLN A 220 11.57 2.16 13.29
CA GLN A 220 12.19 2.54 14.56
C GLN A 220 13.20 3.68 14.32
N HIS A 221 13.25 4.61 15.26
CA HIS A 221 14.20 5.73 15.26
C HIS A 221 15.12 5.60 16.47
N LYS A 222 16.45 5.56 16.28
CA LYS A 222 17.39 5.47 17.42
C LYS A 222 17.51 6.81 18.18
N LYS A 223 17.32 7.95 17.51
CA LYS A 223 17.30 9.29 18.12
C LYS A 223 15.98 10.01 17.87
N PRO A 224 15.55 10.88 18.81
CA PRO A 224 14.47 11.84 18.55
C PRO A 224 14.85 12.76 17.38
N LEU A 225 13.90 13.03 16.48
CA LEU A 225 14.07 13.99 15.39
C LEU A 225 14.17 15.42 15.95
N GLU A 226 15.35 16.04 15.87
CA GLU A 226 15.68 17.32 16.52
C GLU A 226 15.23 18.60 15.79
N ASN A 227 14.48 18.55 14.68
CA ASN A 227 14.16 19.77 13.91
C ASN A 227 12.67 20.15 13.82
N GLN A 228 12.40 21.33 14.40
CA GLN A 228 11.30 22.29 14.26
C GLN A 228 9.94 21.99 14.93
N SER A 229 9.79 22.60 16.11
CA SER A 229 8.56 23.04 16.82
C SER A 229 7.53 22.03 17.33
N ARG A 230 7.60 20.74 16.99
CA ARG A 230 6.83 19.69 17.69
C ARG A 230 7.68 18.44 17.86
N GLY A 231 8.18 18.23 19.08
CA GLY A 231 9.07 17.11 19.41
C GLY A 231 8.50 15.77 18.97
N PHE A 232 9.28 15.01 18.22
CA PHE A 232 9.03 13.59 18.01
C PHE A 232 9.44 12.87 19.28
N ALA A 233 8.51 12.15 19.88
CA ALA A 233 8.89 11.25 20.93
C ALA A 233 9.46 9.96 20.31
N PRO A 234 10.49 9.35 20.91
CA PRO A 234 11.00 8.06 20.46
C PRO A 234 9.85 7.04 20.47
N GLY A 235 9.61 6.40 19.33
CA GLY A 235 8.47 5.51 19.14
C GLY A 235 8.54 4.76 17.82
N GLU A 236 7.98 3.55 17.82
CA GLU A 236 7.84 2.72 16.64
C GLU A 236 6.62 3.18 15.85
N ASN A 237 6.82 3.49 14.57
CA ASN A 237 5.74 3.92 13.67
C ASN A 237 5.37 2.76 12.78
N CYS A 238 4.12 2.31 12.87
CA CYS A 238 3.61 1.23 12.06
C CYS A 238 2.84 1.76 10.85
N LEU A 239 2.88 0.98 9.77
CA LEU A 239 2.23 1.28 8.52
C LEU A 239 2.00 -0.01 7.73
N GLY A 240 1.08 0.06 6.78
CA GLY A 240 0.81 -1.10 5.97
C GLY A 240 -0.24 -0.91 4.91
N LEU A 241 -0.77 -2.04 4.45
CA LEU A 241 -1.71 -2.11 3.34
C LEU A 241 -3.14 -2.00 3.82
N LEU A 242 -3.95 -1.32 3.01
CA LEU A 242 -5.39 -1.51 3.02
C LEU A 242 -5.74 -2.59 2.00
N LEU A 243 -6.53 -3.56 2.43
CA LEU A 243 -6.87 -4.75 1.66
C LEU A 243 -8.40 -4.88 1.53
N LEU A 244 -8.89 -5.25 0.35
CA LEU A 244 -10.27 -5.73 0.17
C LEU A 244 -10.29 -7.24 -0.03
N PRO A 245 -11.22 -7.95 0.63
CA PRO A 245 -11.38 -9.38 0.41
C PRO A 245 -11.88 -9.66 -1.01
N THR A 246 -11.45 -10.78 -1.59
CA THR A 246 -12.04 -11.33 -2.82
C THR A 246 -13.14 -12.33 -2.47
N GLU A 247 -13.67 -13.02 -3.48
CA GLU A 247 -14.60 -14.14 -3.27
C GLU A 247 -13.93 -15.39 -2.68
N ASN A 248 -12.61 -15.49 -2.77
CA ASN A 248 -11.84 -16.59 -2.21
C ASN A 248 -11.50 -16.32 -0.74
N GLU A 249 -11.57 -17.36 0.09
CA GLU A 249 -11.30 -17.24 1.52
C GLU A 249 -9.84 -16.78 1.75
N ARG A 250 -9.67 -15.74 2.59
CA ARG A 250 -8.36 -15.17 2.97
C ARG A 250 -7.54 -14.65 1.79
N GLU A 251 -8.17 -14.43 0.64
CA GLU A 251 -7.55 -13.77 -0.50
C GLU A 251 -8.00 -12.32 -0.56
N PHE A 252 -7.06 -11.44 -0.89
CA PHE A 252 -7.25 -10.01 -0.86
C PHE A 252 -6.61 -9.32 -2.06
N ILE A 253 -7.11 -8.13 -2.35
CA ILE A 253 -6.47 -7.17 -3.25
C ILE A 253 -6.00 -5.94 -2.46
N LYS A 254 -4.84 -5.39 -2.81
CA LYS A 254 -4.28 -4.17 -2.20
C LYS A 254 -4.97 -2.94 -2.77
N VAL A 255 -5.60 -2.14 -1.92
CA VAL A 255 -6.43 -0.98 -2.34
C VAL A 255 -5.93 0.37 -1.84
N GLY A 256 -4.87 0.36 -1.06
CA GLY A 256 -4.28 1.57 -0.53
C GLY A 256 -3.28 1.25 0.56
N ILE A 257 -2.92 2.29 1.30
CA ILE A 257 -1.99 2.22 2.40
C ILE A 257 -2.51 3.00 3.59
N TRP A 258 -2.11 2.58 4.79
CA TRP A 258 -2.37 3.28 6.03
C TRP A 258 -1.05 3.50 6.79
N LEU A 259 -1.02 4.54 7.62
CA LEU A 259 0.07 4.80 8.56
C LEU A 259 -0.44 5.48 9.83
N TYR A 260 0.21 5.20 10.95
CA TYR A 260 -0.03 5.99 12.16
C TYR A 260 0.53 7.39 12.06
N HIS A 261 -0.13 8.31 12.76
CA HIS A 261 0.38 9.65 12.97
C HIS A 261 1.63 9.58 13.85
N LEU A 262 2.76 10.05 13.32
CA LEU A 262 4.09 9.97 13.98
C LEU A 262 4.14 10.60 15.39
N TYR A 263 3.22 11.51 15.68
CA TYR A 263 3.14 12.22 16.96
C TYR A 263 2.05 11.70 17.92
N LYS A 264 1.26 10.69 17.51
CA LYS A 264 0.22 10.08 18.37
C LYS A 264 0.69 8.67 18.75
N HIS A 265 1.09 8.53 20.01
CA HIS A 265 1.82 7.42 20.65
C HIS A 265 1.19 6.01 20.67
N GLN A 266 0.38 5.63 19.69
CA GLN A 266 -0.46 4.44 19.82
C GLN A 266 -0.14 3.31 18.84
N GLY A 267 0.92 3.44 18.03
CA GLY A 267 1.12 2.60 16.86
C GLY A 267 1.15 1.09 17.13
N LYS A 268 2.11 0.60 17.93
CA LYS A 268 2.27 -0.86 18.12
C LYS A 268 1.29 -1.49 19.09
N ARG A 269 0.82 -0.75 20.11
CA ARG A 269 -0.07 -1.29 21.15
C ARG A 269 -1.35 -1.87 20.57
N GLN A 270 -1.89 -1.25 19.52
CA GLN A 270 -3.09 -1.76 18.84
C GLN A 270 -2.87 -3.13 18.19
N TRP A 271 -1.63 -3.48 17.84
CA TRP A 271 -1.26 -4.75 17.22
C TRP A 271 -0.73 -5.78 18.22
N GLU A 272 -0.64 -5.43 19.50
CA GLU A 272 -0.31 -6.36 20.58
C GLU A 272 -1.48 -7.32 20.81
N GLY A 273 -1.19 -8.61 20.99
CA GLY A 273 -2.20 -9.65 21.16
C GLY A 273 -2.91 -10.12 19.88
N ILE A 274 -2.76 -9.41 18.76
CA ILE A 274 -3.28 -9.86 17.46
C ILE A 274 -2.42 -11.00 16.93
N GLN A 275 -3.05 -12.16 16.72
CA GLN A 275 -2.39 -13.31 16.12
C GLN A 275 -2.28 -13.14 14.60
N PRO A 276 -1.09 -13.39 14.02
CA PRO A 276 -0.92 -13.43 12.57
C PRO A 276 -1.81 -14.50 11.92
N GLN A 277 -2.23 -14.24 10.69
CA GLN A 277 -3.06 -15.14 9.89
C GLN A 277 -2.42 -15.31 8.52
N SER A 278 -2.55 -16.52 7.95
CA SER A 278 -2.16 -16.78 6.56
C SER A 278 -3.17 -16.12 5.62
N ILE A 279 -2.67 -15.29 4.71
CA ILE A 279 -3.43 -14.57 3.70
C ILE A 279 -2.75 -14.68 2.34
N ARG A 280 -3.55 -14.49 1.29
CA ARG A 280 -3.08 -14.38 -0.08
C ARG A 280 -3.39 -12.99 -0.63
N ILE A 281 -2.43 -12.34 -1.26
CA ILE A 281 -2.64 -11.08 -1.98
C ILE A 281 -2.41 -11.33 -3.47
N VAL A 282 -3.42 -11.00 -4.29
CA VAL A 282 -3.44 -11.18 -5.75
C VAL A 282 -3.53 -9.86 -6.47
#